data_AF-A0A417YVD6-F1
#
_entry.id   AF-A0A417YVD6-F1
#
_cell.length_a   1.000
_cell.length_b   1.000
_cell.length_c   1.000
_cell.angle_alpha   90.00
_cell.angle_beta   90.00
_cell.angle_gamma   90.00
#
_symmetry.space_group_name_H-M   'P 1'
#
loop_
_entity.id
_entity.type
_entity.pdbx_description
1 polymer ?
#
loop_
_entity_poly.entity_id
_entity_poly.type
_entity_poly.pdbx_seq_one_letter_code
_entity_poly.pdbx_strand_id
1 'polypeptide(L)'
;MYPKSYVDYLVHFHGDRDYFECHEILEDYWKDHEPGNKNSIWAAFIQLAVGCYHYRRGNAPGAQRTLHKALAIFHGQKKKLDSLGIHTDELLSELEEFISSLSAGRAYKSFIIPIKDPKLKELCLDACVEKGFNWCRSDYFPTEAIIDRHKTRDRTSVIEEREMALKRKNQIQELGNKQKESAGND
;
A
#
# COMPACT_ATOMS: atom_id res chain seq x y z
N MET A 1 -6.96 -12.35 16.88
CA MET A 1 -7.97 -11.56 16.14
C MET A 1 -7.22 -10.63 15.21
N TYR A 2 -7.65 -10.50 13.95
CA TYR A 2 -6.98 -9.70 12.93
C TYR A 2 -7.43 -8.23 13.00
N PRO A 3 -6.54 -7.24 12.71
CA PRO A 3 -6.95 -5.84 12.62
C PRO A 3 -8.00 -5.65 11.53
N LYS A 4 -9.03 -4.83 11.79
CA LYS A 4 -10.08 -4.56 10.80
C LYS A 4 -9.51 -3.98 9.50
N SER A 5 -8.61 -2.98 9.60
CA SER A 5 -7.97 -2.37 8.43
C SER A 5 -7.18 -3.39 7.59
N TYR A 6 -6.62 -4.42 8.21
CA TYR A 6 -5.94 -5.49 7.48
C TYR A 6 -6.93 -6.38 6.71
N VAL A 7 -8.06 -6.73 7.33
CA VAL A 7 -9.13 -7.48 6.65
C VAL A 7 -9.72 -6.64 5.50
N ASP A 8 -10.03 -5.37 5.73
CA ASP A 8 -10.56 -4.47 4.70
C ASP A 8 -9.58 -4.33 3.53
N TYR A 9 -8.27 -4.21 3.80
CA TYR A 9 -7.24 -4.23 2.78
C TYR A 9 -7.32 -5.49 1.92
N LEU A 10 -7.39 -6.68 2.53
CA LEU A 10 -7.47 -7.95 1.79
C LEU A 10 -8.75 -8.04 0.95
N VAL A 11 -9.86 -7.52 1.47
CA VAL A 11 -11.17 -7.49 0.81
C VAL A 11 -11.12 -6.61 -0.45
N HIS A 12 -10.57 -5.39 -0.36
CA HIS A 12 -10.40 -4.54 -1.54
C HIS A 12 -9.34 -5.10 -2.50
N PHE A 13 -8.26 -5.67 -1.97
CA PHE A 13 -7.18 -6.23 -2.80
C PHE A 13 -7.66 -7.39 -3.68
N HIS A 14 -8.60 -8.22 -3.19
CA HIS A 14 -9.08 -9.41 -3.88
C HIS A 14 -10.48 -9.28 -4.50
N GLY A 15 -11.35 -8.46 -3.93
CA GLY A 15 -12.74 -8.31 -4.33
C GLY A 15 -12.91 -7.33 -5.48
N ASP A 16 -12.74 -6.03 -5.23
CA ASP A 16 -12.95 -4.96 -6.21
C ASP A 16 -11.66 -4.48 -6.89
N ARG A 17 -10.50 -5.00 -6.46
CA ARG A 17 -9.16 -4.65 -6.96
C ARG A 17 -8.86 -3.17 -6.84
N ASP A 18 -9.41 -2.52 -5.82
CA ASP A 18 -9.16 -1.11 -5.55
C ASP A 18 -7.85 -0.93 -4.78
N TYR A 19 -6.75 -0.93 -5.53
CA TYR A 19 -5.41 -0.75 -4.97
C TYR A 19 -5.17 0.65 -4.38
N PHE A 20 -5.98 1.63 -4.77
CA PHE A 20 -5.91 2.95 -4.16
C PHE A 20 -6.55 2.92 -2.77
N GLU A 21 -7.74 2.34 -2.65
CA GLU A 21 -8.38 2.14 -1.34
C GLU A 21 -7.51 1.29 -0.40
N CYS A 22 -6.87 0.24 -0.94
CA CYS A 22 -5.88 -0.55 -0.20
C CYS A 22 -4.74 0.31 0.37
N HIS A 23 -4.24 1.28 -0.40
CA HIS A 23 -3.20 2.20 0.06
C HIS A 23 -3.71 3.05 1.22
N GLU A 24 -4.88 3.68 1.06
CA GLU A 24 -5.45 4.57 2.09
C GLU A 24 -5.69 3.83 3.41
N ILE A 25 -6.36 2.69 3.37
CA ILE A 25 -6.71 1.91 4.56
C ILE A 25 -5.46 1.54 5.37
N LEU A 26 -4.41 1.06 4.71
CA LEU A 26 -3.20 0.65 5.42
C LEU A 26 -2.26 1.80 5.73
N GLU A 27 -2.27 2.90 4.96
CA GLU A 27 -1.46 4.06 5.28
C GLU A 27 -1.91 4.68 6.62
N ASP A 28 -3.22 4.84 6.82
CA ASP A 28 -3.77 5.34 8.09
C ASP A 28 -3.42 4.39 9.24
N TYR A 29 -3.65 3.08 9.05
CA TYR A 29 -3.29 2.07 10.05
C TYR A 29 -1.78 2.08 10.39
N TRP A 30 -0.92 2.20 9.37
CA TRP A 30 0.53 2.24 9.54
C TRP A 30 0.99 3.49 10.29
N LYS A 31 0.44 4.67 9.98
CA LYS A 31 0.75 5.93 10.67
C LYS A 31 0.39 5.87 12.14
N ASP A 32 -0.72 5.24 12.49
CA ASP A 32 -1.19 5.15 13.87
C ASP A 32 -0.38 4.14 14.71
N HIS A 33 0.08 3.04 14.11
CA HIS A 33 0.68 1.92 14.85
C HIS A 33 2.21 1.83 14.76
N GLU A 34 2.80 2.22 13.62
CA GLU A 34 4.24 2.15 13.39
C GLU A 34 4.77 3.40 12.65
N PRO A 35 4.52 4.61 13.17
CA PRO A 35 4.83 5.87 12.49
C PRO A 35 6.31 5.96 12.11
N GLY A 36 6.58 6.23 10.83
CA GLY A 36 7.94 6.41 10.31
C GLY A 36 8.74 5.11 10.11
N ASN A 37 8.20 3.94 10.48
CA ASN A 37 8.87 2.66 10.26
C ASN A 37 8.79 2.24 8.78
N LYS A 38 9.81 2.63 8.00
CA LYS A 38 9.91 2.30 6.57
C LYS A 38 10.06 0.81 6.28
N ASN A 39 10.48 0.02 7.28
CA ASN A 39 10.62 -1.44 7.18
C ASN A 39 9.41 -2.16 7.79
N SER A 40 8.28 -1.47 8.01
CA SER A 40 7.06 -2.05 8.55
C SER A 40 6.41 -3.04 7.58
N ILE A 41 5.75 -4.06 8.12
CA ILE A 41 5.01 -5.04 7.30
C ILE A 41 3.84 -4.36 6.56
N TRP A 42 3.25 -3.35 7.19
CA TRP A 42 2.16 -2.56 6.61
C TRP A 42 2.66 -1.75 5.41
N ALA A 43 3.86 -1.18 5.51
CA ALA A 43 4.50 -0.50 4.38
C ALA A 43 4.75 -1.46 3.19
N ALA A 44 5.06 -2.73 3.44
CA ALA A 44 5.21 -3.73 2.38
C ALA A 44 3.88 -4.07 1.68
N PHE A 45 2.79 -4.23 2.43
CA PHE A 45 1.46 -4.43 1.84
C PHE A 45 0.96 -3.21 1.05
N ILE A 46 1.22 -1.99 1.53
CA ILE A 46 0.94 -0.75 0.79
C ILE A 46 1.72 -0.76 -0.53
N GLN A 47 3.03 -1.07 -0.48
CA GLN A 47 3.87 -1.14 -1.67
C GLN A 47 3.41 -2.24 -2.65
N LEU A 48 2.92 -3.37 -2.15
CA LEU A 48 2.34 -4.42 -3.00
C LEU A 48 1.13 -3.90 -3.79
N ALA A 49 0.20 -3.19 -3.13
CA ALA A 49 -0.96 -2.59 -3.79
C ALA A 49 -0.54 -1.52 -4.81
N VAL A 50 0.38 -0.61 -4.45
CA VAL A 50 0.91 0.41 -5.37
C VAL A 50 1.65 -0.20 -6.56
N GLY A 51 2.41 -1.28 -6.34
CA GLY A 51 3.08 -2.02 -7.39
C GLY A 51 2.11 -2.67 -8.37
N CYS A 52 1.05 -3.31 -7.86
CA CYS A 52 -0.05 -3.85 -8.68
C CYS A 52 -0.75 -2.75 -9.48
N TYR A 53 -1.01 -1.60 -8.87
CA TYR A 53 -1.58 -0.44 -9.53
C TYR A 53 -0.71 0.07 -10.70
N HIS A 54 0.60 0.23 -10.47
CA HIS A 54 1.52 0.64 -11.53
C HIS A 54 1.59 -0.37 -12.67
N TYR A 55 1.64 -1.67 -12.36
CA TYR A 55 1.70 -2.71 -13.38
C TYR A 55 0.41 -2.73 -14.21
N ARG A 56 -0.76 -2.67 -13.55
CA ARG A 56 -2.06 -2.56 -14.24
C ARG A 56 -2.14 -1.38 -15.21
N ARG A 57 -1.49 -0.26 -14.87
CA ARG A 57 -1.44 0.98 -15.68
C ARG A 57 -0.32 0.98 -16.73
N GLY A 58 0.44 -0.10 -16.88
CA GLY A 58 1.57 -0.17 -17.81
C GLY A 58 2.82 0.63 -17.38
N ASN A 59 2.87 1.13 -16.14
CA ASN A 59 4.05 1.79 -15.59
C ASN A 59 5.03 0.74 -15.04
N ALA A 60 5.73 0.05 -15.94
CA ALA A 60 6.64 -1.03 -15.57
C ALA A 60 7.81 -0.59 -14.66
N PRO A 61 8.51 0.54 -14.92
CA PRO A 61 9.60 0.98 -14.03
C PRO A 61 9.11 1.29 -12.61
N GLY A 62 7.95 1.93 -12.49
CA GLY A 62 7.32 2.24 -11.20
C GLY A 62 6.89 0.97 -10.46
N ALA A 63 6.31 0.01 -11.17
CA ALA A 63 5.91 -1.28 -10.61
C ALA A 63 7.12 -2.06 -10.10
N GLN A 64 8.16 -2.22 -10.92
CA GLN A 64 9.34 -3.01 -10.58
C GLN A 64 10.04 -2.46 -9.34
N ARG A 65 10.30 -1.15 -9.30
CA ARG A 65 10.92 -0.49 -8.14
C ARG A 65 10.11 -0.69 -6.86
N THR A 66 8.78 -0.63 -6.95
CA THR A 66 7.91 -0.70 -5.77
C THR A 66 7.74 -2.13 -5.28
N LEU A 67 7.52 -3.10 -6.19
CA LEU A 67 7.36 -4.51 -5.85
C LEU A 67 8.65 -5.10 -5.26
N HIS A 68 9.84 -4.73 -5.74
CA HIS A 68 11.10 -5.17 -5.12
C HIS A 68 11.28 -4.66 -3.69
N LYS A 69 10.81 -3.45 -3.37
CA LYS A 69 10.84 -2.95 -1.99
C LYS A 69 9.90 -3.75 -1.09
N ALA A 70 8.69 -4.06 -1.58
CA ALA A 70 7.75 -4.90 -0.85
C ALA A 70 8.36 -6.29 -0.58
N LEU A 71 8.92 -6.92 -1.62
CA LEU A 71 9.56 -8.22 -1.54
C LEU A 71 10.71 -8.23 -0.50
N ALA A 72 11.58 -7.22 -0.53
CA ALA A 72 12.69 -7.12 0.42
C ALA A 72 12.21 -7.05 1.88
N ILE A 73 11.15 -6.27 2.15
CA ILE A 73 10.57 -6.18 3.49
C ILE A 73 9.89 -7.50 3.89
N PHE A 74 9.17 -8.15 2.98
CA PHE A 74 8.55 -9.46 3.23
C PHE A 74 9.60 -10.53 3.58
N HIS A 75 10.74 -10.56 2.90
CA HIS A 75 11.86 -11.44 3.27
C HIS A 75 12.39 -11.15 4.68
N GLY A 76 12.50 -9.87 5.06
CA GLY A 76 12.94 -9.47 6.39
C GLY A 76 11.93 -9.76 7.51
N GLN A 77 10.66 -10.01 7.16
CA GLN A 77 9.55 -10.11 8.11
C GLN A 77 8.72 -11.40 7.99
N LYS A 78 9.34 -12.50 7.56
CA LYS A 78 8.68 -13.82 7.43
C LYS A 78 7.84 -14.24 8.63
N LYS A 79 8.35 -14.04 9.86
CA LYS A 79 7.61 -14.38 11.10
C LYS A 79 6.34 -13.54 11.28
N LYS A 80 6.37 -12.27 10.85
CA LYS A 80 5.22 -11.37 10.92
C LYS A 80 4.19 -11.71 9.85
N LEU A 81 4.62 -12.14 8.66
CA LEU A 81 3.71 -12.66 7.63
C LEU A 81 2.94 -13.89 8.11
N ASP A 82 3.64 -14.87 8.69
CA ASP A 82 3.01 -16.09 9.20
C ASP A 82 2.03 -15.78 10.35
N SER A 83 2.37 -14.85 11.25
CA SER A 83 1.44 -14.42 12.31
C SER A 83 0.26 -13.58 11.81
N LEU A 84 0.34 -13.05 10.59
CA LEU A 84 -0.78 -12.42 9.88
C LEU A 84 -1.60 -13.43 9.06
N GLY A 85 -1.34 -14.73 9.18
CA GLY A 85 -2.12 -15.76 8.51
C GLY A 85 -1.81 -15.90 7.02
N ILE A 86 -0.70 -15.34 6.54
CA ILE A 86 -0.25 -15.44 5.14
C ILE A 86 0.67 -16.65 4.95
N HIS A 87 0.53 -17.34 3.82
CA HIS A 87 1.45 -18.38 3.43
C HIS A 87 2.76 -17.76 2.95
N THR A 88 3.70 -17.54 3.87
CA THR A 88 4.93 -16.78 3.63
C THR A 88 5.71 -17.25 2.40
N ASP A 89 6.01 -18.55 2.27
CA ASP A 89 6.85 -19.02 1.17
C ASP A 89 6.16 -18.93 -0.19
N GLU A 90 4.86 -19.20 -0.24
CA GLU A 90 4.04 -19.04 -1.45
C GLU A 90 3.94 -17.55 -1.84
N LEU A 91 3.75 -16.63 -0.88
CA LEU A 91 3.72 -15.19 -1.16
C LEU A 91 5.02 -14.73 -1.82
N LEU A 92 6.17 -15.15 -1.28
CA LEU A 92 7.48 -14.74 -1.78
C LEU A 92 7.71 -15.30 -3.19
N SER A 93 7.43 -16.59 -3.40
CA SER A 93 7.57 -17.25 -4.70
C SER A 93 6.66 -16.63 -5.76
N GLU A 94 5.38 -16.41 -5.44
CA GLU A 94 4.42 -15.79 -6.35
C GLU A 94 4.81 -14.34 -6.67
N LEU A 95 5.29 -13.58 -5.68
CA LEU A 95 5.71 -12.19 -5.90
C LEU A 95 6.97 -12.10 -6.77
N GLU A 96 7.92 -13.02 -6.61
CA GLU A 96 9.09 -13.13 -7.49
C GLU A 96 8.69 -13.44 -8.94
N GLU A 97 7.82 -14.42 -9.16
CA GLU A 97 7.30 -14.75 -10.49
C GLU A 97 6.48 -13.60 -11.09
N PHE A 98 5.75 -12.87 -10.25
CA PHE A 98 5.00 -11.68 -10.66
C PHE A 98 5.92 -10.56 -11.16
N ILE A 99 7.03 -10.31 -10.45
CA ILE A 99 8.06 -9.34 -10.87
C ILE A 99 8.82 -9.84 -12.11
N SER A 100 9.06 -11.14 -12.24
CA SER A 100 9.67 -11.75 -13.42
C SER A 100 8.78 -11.55 -14.66
N SER A 101 7.48 -11.82 -14.53
CA SER A 101 6.48 -11.60 -15.58
C SER A 101 6.41 -10.13 -16.03
N LEU A 102 6.47 -9.20 -15.08
CA LEU A 102 6.59 -7.77 -15.36
C LEU A 102 7.84 -7.45 -16.19
N SER A 103 9.00 -7.98 -15.77
CA SER A 103 10.29 -7.73 -16.43
C SER A 103 10.33 -8.32 -17.84
N ALA A 104 9.60 -9.43 -18.06
CA ALA A 104 9.41 -10.05 -19.37
C ALA A 104 8.37 -9.33 -20.25
N GLY A 105 7.80 -8.22 -19.79
CA GLY A 105 6.81 -7.45 -20.54
C GLY A 105 5.45 -8.14 -20.69
N ARG A 106 5.14 -9.12 -19.83
CA ARG A 106 3.83 -9.81 -19.87
C ARG A 106 2.72 -8.86 -19.44
N ALA A 107 1.52 -9.07 -19.98
CA ALA A 107 0.34 -8.33 -19.56
C ALA A 107 0.04 -8.55 -18.07
N TYR A 108 -0.43 -7.51 -17.40
CA TYR A 108 -0.82 -7.56 -16.00
C TYR A 108 -1.90 -8.61 -15.75
N LYS A 109 -1.73 -9.39 -14.70
CA LYS A 109 -2.75 -10.25 -14.10
C LYS A 109 -2.89 -9.91 -12.62
N SER A 110 -4.11 -10.04 -12.09
CA SER A 110 -4.37 -9.76 -10.69
C SER A 110 -3.55 -10.67 -9.78
N PHE A 111 -2.74 -10.07 -8.91
CA PHE A 111 -2.01 -10.80 -7.88
C PHE A 111 -2.98 -11.31 -6.81
N ILE A 112 -2.69 -12.49 -6.25
CA ILE A 112 -3.46 -13.11 -5.16
C ILE A 112 -2.51 -13.30 -3.99
N ILE A 113 -2.85 -12.73 -2.84
CA ILE A 113 -2.09 -12.94 -1.61
C ILE A 113 -2.51 -14.31 -1.05
N PRO A 114 -1.59 -15.27 -0.88
CA PRO A 114 -1.94 -16.61 -0.43
C PRO A 114 -2.22 -16.59 1.08
N ILE A 115 -3.49 -16.74 1.44
CA ILE A 115 -3.94 -16.81 2.84
C ILE A 115 -3.85 -18.26 3.32
N LYS A 116 -3.06 -18.48 4.38
CA LYS A 116 -2.86 -19.78 5.03
C LYS A 116 -3.89 -20.04 6.14
N ASP A 117 -4.25 -19.03 6.92
CA ASP A 117 -5.22 -19.18 8.01
C ASP A 117 -6.66 -19.21 7.46
N PRO A 118 -7.40 -20.33 7.60
CA PRO A 118 -8.79 -20.41 7.15
C PRO A 118 -9.70 -19.36 7.80
N LYS A 119 -9.45 -18.97 9.06
CA LYS A 119 -10.26 -17.97 9.77
C LYS A 119 -10.12 -16.59 9.14
N LEU A 120 -8.91 -16.22 8.72
CA LEU A 120 -8.69 -14.96 8.00
C LEU A 120 -9.43 -14.98 6.67
N LYS A 121 -9.37 -16.10 5.95
CA LYS A 121 -10.05 -16.27 4.67
C LYS A 121 -11.56 -16.15 4.82
N GLU A 122 -12.15 -16.78 5.84
CA GLU A 122 -13.58 -16.69 6.15
C GLU A 122 -14.01 -15.24 6.43
N LEU A 123 -13.28 -14.52 7.30
CA LEU A 123 -13.52 -13.10 7.55
C LEU A 123 -13.51 -12.25 6.28
N CYS A 124 -12.59 -12.53 5.35
CA CYS A 124 -12.51 -11.81 4.09
C CYS A 124 -13.68 -12.15 3.15
N LEU A 125 -14.11 -13.41 3.11
CA LEU A 125 -15.24 -13.86 2.30
C LEU A 125 -16.55 -13.22 2.78
N ASP A 126 -16.80 -13.24 4.09
CA ASP A 126 -17.99 -12.64 4.69
C ASP A 126 -18.05 -11.14 4.40
N ALA A 127 -16.93 -10.43 4.63
CA ALA A 127 -16.84 -9.00 4.34
C ALA A 127 -16.97 -8.68 2.83
N CYS A 128 -16.54 -9.58 1.95
CA CYS A 128 -16.81 -9.45 0.50
C CYS A 128 -18.30 -9.55 0.21
N VAL A 129 -19.01 -10.51 0.81
CA VAL A 129 -20.47 -10.67 0.62
C VAL A 129 -21.20 -9.42 1.11
N GLU A 130 -20.86 -8.90 2.28
CA GLU A 130 -21.46 -7.66 2.82
C GLU A 130 -21.28 -6.45 1.90
N LYS A 131 -20.12 -6.34 1.24
CA LYS A 131 -19.79 -5.26 0.30
C LYS A 131 -20.27 -5.52 -1.13
N GLY A 132 -20.82 -6.70 -1.43
CA GLY A 132 -21.23 -7.10 -2.78
C GLY A 132 -20.06 -7.42 -3.73
N PHE A 133 -18.89 -7.75 -3.19
CA PHE A 133 -17.69 -8.12 -3.95
C PHE A 133 -17.62 -9.62 -4.19
N ASN A 134 -16.99 -10.01 -5.32
CA ASN A 134 -16.70 -11.41 -5.61
C ASN A 134 -15.22 -11.69 -5.39
N TRP A 135 -14.91 -12.45 -4.35
CA TRP A 135 -13.53 -12.76 -3.95
C TRP A 135 -12.75 -13.46 -5.07
N CYS A 136 -11.58 -12.91 -5.43
CA CYS A 136 -10.64 -13.50 -6.38
C CYS A 136 -11.21 -13.87 -7.76
N ARG A 137 -12.25 -13.16 -8.21
CA ARG A 137 -12.87 -13.40 -9.52
C ARG A 137 -11.85 -13.15 -10.64
N SER A 138 -11.61 -14.17 -11.48
CA SER A 138 -10.54 -14.16 -12.49
C SER A 138 -10.84 -13.33 -13.75
N ASP A 139 -12.12 -13.18 -14.08
CA ASP A 139 -12.63 -12.39 -15.21
C ASP A 139 -13.03 -10.96 -14.79
N TYR A 140 -12.81 -10.59 -13.53
CA TYR A 140 -13.12 -9.26 -13.05
C TYR A 140 -12.02 -8.27 -13.41
N PHE A 141 -12.41 -7.23 -14.14
CA PHE A 141 -11.60 -6.05 -14.39
C PHE A 141 -12.29 -4.83 -13.74
N PRO A 142 -11.58 -4.07 -12.89
CA PRO A 142 -12.16 -2.90 -12.25
C PRO A 142 -12.49 -1.82 -13.28
N THR A 143 -13.53 -1.04 -12.99
CA THR A 143 -13.96 0.09 -13.83
C THR A 143 -12.90 1.19 -13.85
N GLU A 144 -12.95 2.07 -14.86
CA GLU A 144 -12.07 3.25 -14.90
C GLU A 144 -12.21 4.12 -13.64
N ALA A 145 -13.40 4.21 -13.03
CA ALA A 145 -13.60 4.92 -11.78
C ALA A 145 -12.76 4.36 -10.62
N ILE A 146 -12.59 3.04 -10.55
CA ILE A 146 -11.72 2.37 -9.56
C ILE A 146 -10.24 2.56 -9.94
N ILE A 147 -9.90 2.38 -11.22
CA ILE A 147 -8.51 2.52 -11.68
C ILE A 147 -8.01 3.95 -11.48
N ASP A 148 -8.84 4.95 -11.78
CA ASP A 148 -8.50 6.36 -11.73
C ASP A 148 -8.99 7.08 -10.47
N ARG A 149 -9.41 6.35 -9.42
CA ARG A 149 -9.92 6.92 -8.16
C ARG A 149 -9.00 8.00 -7.55
N HIS A 150 -7.68 7.82 -7.68
CA HIS A 150 -6.68 8.82 -7.26
C HIS A 150 -6.85 10.21 -7.92
N LYS A 151 -7.54 10.31 -9.06
CA LYS A 151 -7.84 11.57 -9.76
C LYS A 151 -9.09 12.26 -9.21
N THR A 152 -10.06 11.49 -8.71
CA THR A 152 -11.38 11.98 -8.31
C THR A 152 -11.54 12.12 -6.80
N ARG A 153 -10.54 11.69 -6.01
CA ARG A 153 -10.53 11.90 -4.56
C ARG A 153 -10.47 13.39 -4.22
N ASP A 154 -11.24 13.77 -3.21
CA ASP A 154 -11.05 15.02 -2.51
C ASP A 154 -9.66 15.06 -1.85
N ARG A 155 -8.80 15.96 -2.32
CA ARG A 155 -7.41 16.13 -1.83
C ARG A 155 -7.27 17.30 -0.84
N THR A 156 -8.37 17.82 -0.32
CA THR A 156 -8.36 19.00 0.57
C THR A 156 -7.40 18.80 1.75
N SER A 157 -7.48 17.65 2.45
CA SER A 157 -6.57 17.32 3.56
C SER A 157 -5.09 17.28 3.16
N VAL A 158 -4.78 16.70 2.00
CA VAL A 158 -3.39 16.60 1.48
C VAL A 158 -2.84 17.99 1.12
N ILE A 159 -3.69 18.88 0.59
CA ILE A 159 -3.33 20.26 0.25
C ILE A 159 -3.06 21.04 1.56
N GLU A 160 -3.97 20.95 2.52
CA GLU A 160 -3.84 21.60 3.84
C GLU A 160 -2.57 21.14 4.59
N GLU A 161 -2.27 19.84 4.59
CA GLU A 161 -1.05 19.31 5.19
C GLU A 161 0.23 19.86 4.53
N ARG A 162 0.24 19.95 3.20
CA ARG A 162 1.37 20.54 2.46
C ARG A 162 1.53 22.03 2.76
N GLU A 163 0.45 22.78 2.84
CA GLU A 163 0.48 24.19 3.23
C GLU A 163 1.00 24.38 4.66
N MET A 164 0.53 23.54 5.60
CA MET A 164 1.03 23.56 6.98
C MET A 164 2.52 23.21 7.06
N ALA A 165 2.98 22.22 6.30
CA ALA A 165 4.40 21.85 6.23
C ALA A 165 5.26 22.99 5.65
N LEU A 166 4.77 23.66 4.60
CA LEU A 166 5.44 24.81 4.00
C LEU A 166 5.53 25.99 4.98
N LYS A 167 4.43 26.31 5.68
CA LYS A 167 4.41 27.35 6.72
C LYS A 167 5.41 27.06 7.85
N ARG A 168 5.46 25.81 8.34
CA ARG A 168 6.45 25.39 9.36
C ARG A 168 7.89 25.56 8.86
N LYS A 169 8.17 25.18 7.61
CA LYS A 169 9.51 25.33 7.02
C LYS A 169 9.93 26.80 6.92
N ASN A 170 9.02 27.68 6.50
CA ASN A 170 9.28 29.11 6.40
C ASN A 170 9.52 29.73 7.80
N GLN A 171 8.73 29.36 8.81
CA GLN A 171 8.95 29.82 10.20
C GLN A 171 10.32 29.40 10.75
N ILE A 172 10.74 28.15 10.51
CA ILE A 172 12.06 27.66 10.94
C ILE A 172 13.18 28.44 10.23
N GLN A 173 13.03 28.74 8.95
CA GLN A 173 13.98 29.53 8.17
C GLN A 173 14.09 30.97 8.72
N GLU A 174 12.97 31.62 9.04
CA GLU A 174 12.93 32.98 9.60
C GLU A 174 13.56 33.05 10.99
N LEU A 175 13.27 32.07 11.85
CA LEU A 175 13.88 31.97 13.20
C LEU A 175 15.39 31.78 13.12
N GLY A 176 15.87 30.95 12.18
CA GLY A 176 17.30 30.73 11.96
C GLY A 176 18.02 31.98 11.41
N ASN A 177 17.37 32.78 10.56
CA ASN A 177 17.94 34.03 10.05
C ASN A 177 18.05 35.09 11.15
N LYS A 178 17.02 35.25 11.99
CA LYS A 178 17.04 36.19 13.12
C LYS A 178 18.14 35.89 14.14
N GLN A 179 18.40 34.61 14.42
CA GLN A 179 19.47 34.22 15.35
C GLN A 179 20.88 34.51 14.80
N LYS A 180 21.08 34.43 13.48
CA LYS A 180 22.35 34.78 12.84
C LYS A 180 22.60 36.29 12.81
N GLU A 181 21.56 37.09 12.60
CA GLU A 181 21.65 38.55 12.66
C GLU A 181 21.99 39.05 14.07
N SER A 182 21.48 38.40 15.12
CA SER A 182 21.84 38.73 16.50
C SER A 182 23.23 38.28 16.94
N ALA A 183 23.82 37.27 16.27
CA ALA A 183 25.13 36.72 16.63
C ALA A 183 26.30 37.34 15.85
N GLY A 184 26.03 38.15 14.82
CA GLY A 184 27.03 38.86 14.02
C GLY A 184 27.28 40.31 14.44
N ASN A 185 26.76 40.72 15.61
CA ASN A 185 26.80 42.09 16.11
C ASN A 185 27.63 42.27 17.41
N ASP A 186 28.42 41.25 17.76
CA ASP A 186 29.47 41.26 18.79
C ASP A 186 30.84 40.99 18.13
#